data_AF-A0A6G0A7Y4-F1
#
_entry.id   AF-A0A6G0A7Y4-F1
#
_cell.length_a   1.000
_cell.length_b   1.000
_cell.length_c   1.000
_cell.angle_alpha   90.00
_cell.angle_beta   90.00
_cell.angle_gamma   90.00
#
_symmetry.space_group_name_H-M   'P 1'
#
loop_
_entity.id
_entity.type
_entity.pdbx_description
1 polymer ?
#
loop_
_entity_poly.entity_id
_entity_poly.type
_entity_poly.pdbx_seq_one_letter_code
_entity_poly.pdbx_strand_id
1 'polypeptide(L)'
;MYGPSDHCSSQSRIRLTSGNASHVRGMQRFVGHGDRRKARAVARPVRWSHSHRVQSIDPLSSVSCRVGSPWLLLRLGPGVACRVVHGDPHAPRPGEPPYEPAAAGAAADELDLHVAPGPWYRDRGFRWVALVVVVVALSVRAVTTLVAYQDLPLGLDDNFYYHEQARLLAEGEGYANPFVYADTGELVATAQHPPLYSTYLAAATVLGADTPLAHRLASALLGVATALVLALLARRLGGNRAGLLAGLIAAVYPNLWINDGLILSESLYALTIAVLMWAAYALWLQPRVWRAAVLGAAISIATLTRSEAVALFAFLAPPLILWLGGLALRVRLRYLLVCGLAGLAVLSPWMIRNLLSFDEPVLLSSGSGYVLDIANCDTTYSGEYLGYWHTDCGAPSWPAGDESVIEAELRADGIGYITAHLSELPVVLLARTGRLWDLYRPFQGVELNTFFERRGEIPSWLGLFMYWVLLPATVYGLVVCRRRSITIIPPIALALMVTMTAAMAFGITRYRVPVDVALALFAGLAFDAVLNRMRSPRIAAAS
;
A
#
# COMPACT_ATOMS: atom_id res chain seq x y z
N MET A 1 -29.81 6.40 -42.64
CA MET A 1 -30.70 5.86 -43.69
C MET A 1 -30.61 4.33 -43.66
N TYR A 2 -31.77 3.68 -43.54
CA TYR A 2 -32.11 2.27 -43.80
C TYR A 2 -31.35 1.12 -43.10
N GLY A 3 -31.98 0.53 -42.07
CA GLY A 3 -32.20 -0.95 -42.00
C GLY A 3 -33.39 -1.34 -42.90
N PRO A 4 -33.87 -2.61 -42.99
CA PRO A 4 -34.51 -3.31 -41.83
C PRO A 4 -34.44 -4.88 -41.85
N SER A 5 -34.66 -5.54 -40.70
CA SER A 5 -35.78 -6.47 -40.32
C SER A 5 -35.67 -7.92 -40.85
N ASP A 6 -36.08 -9.05 -40.22
CA ASP A 6 -37.32 -9.46 -39.49
C ASP A 6 -37.11 -10.89 -38.85
N HIS A 7 -37.47 -11.22 -37.60
CA HIS A 7 -38.75 -11.72 -37.00
C HIS A 7 -38.98 -13.26 -36.88
N CYS A 8 -39.36 -13.74 -35.67
CA CYS A 8 -40.64 -14.43 -35.27
C CYS A 8 -40.46 -15.33 -34.00
N SER A 9 -41.07 -15.01 -32.83
CA SER A 9 -42.40 -15.41 -32.26
C SER A 9 -42.46 -16.86 -31.68
N SER A 10 -43.05 -17.20 -30.52
CA SER A 10 -44.40 -16.94 -29.98
C SER A 10 -44.51 -17.39 -28.48
N GLN A 11 -45.10 -16.58 -27.59
CA GLN A 11 -46.41 -16.68 -26.91
C GLN A 11 -46.71 -17.88 -25.97
N SER A 12 -47.09 -17.56 -24.72
CA SER A 12 -48.45 -17.86 -24.21
C SER A 12 -48.77 -17.07 -22.93
N ARG A 13 -49.97 -16.47 -22.92
CA ARG A 13 -50.65 -15.84 -21.76
C ARG A 13 -51.68 -16.82 -21.21
N ILE A 14 -51.89 -16.82 -19.89
CA ILE A 14 -53.19 -17.11 -19.27
C ILE A 14 -53.44 -16.09 -18.14
N ARG A 15 -54.68 -15.60 -18.04
CA ARG A 15 -55.20 -14.59 -17.11
C ARG A 15 -56.51 -15.12 -16.49
N LEU A 16 -56.91 -14.53 -15.35
CA LEU A 16 -58.22 -14.56 -14.63
C LEU A 16 -58.26 -15.47 -13.37
N THR A 17 -58.83 -15.16 -12.19
CA THR A 17 -59.37 -13.96 -11.46
C THR A 17 -59.84 -14.41 -10.05
N SER A 18 -59.95 -13.47 -9.08
CA SER A 18 -60.76 -13.48 -7.82
C SER A 18 -60.27 -14.34 -6.62
N GLY A 19 -60.35 -13.94 -5.34
CA GLY A 19 -60.90 -12.74 -4.70
C GLY A 19 -60.66 -12.71 -3.16
N ASN A 20 -60.72 -11.49 -2.59
CA ASN A 20 -61.05 -11.01 -1.23
C ASN A 20 -60.37 -11.46 0.10
N ALA A 21 -59.80 -10.43 0.77
CA ALA A 21 -59.95 -9.95 2.17
C ALA A 21 -59.52 -10.89 3.34
N SER A 22 -58.74 -10.50 4.35
CA SER A 22 -58.85 -9.29 5.21
C SER A 22 -57.73 -9.25 6.29
N HIS A 23 -57.42 -8.04 6.80
CA HIS A 23 -56.84 -7.67 8.12
C HIS A 23 -55.38 -8.12 8.46
N VAL A 24 -54.46 -7.33 9.04
CA VAL A 24 -54.49 -6.28 10.08
C VAL A 24 -53.31 -5.29 9.90
N ARG A 25 -53.55 -3.99 10.18
CA ARG A 25 -52.61 -2.84 10.26
C ARG A 25 -51.64 -3.02 11.46
N GLY A 26 -50.35 -2.72 11.41
CA GLY A 26 -49.73 -1.41 11.13
C GLY A 26 -49.58 -0.59 12.41
N MET A 27 -48.37 -0.37 12.91
CA MET A 27 -48.03 0.82 13.71
C MET A 27 -46.51 1.06 13.80
N GLN A 28 -46.13 2.29 13.50
CA GLN A 28 -44.81 2.92 13.54
C GLN A 28 -44.81 4.02 14.64
N ARG A 29 -43.61 4.52 15.01
CA ARG A 29 -43.29 5.86 15.62
C ARG A 29 -43.65 6.07 17.11
N PHE A 30 -43.06 6.98 17.91
CA PHE A 30 -41.77 7.71 18.06
C PHE A 30 -41.99 8.67 19.30
N VAL A 31 -40.93 9.01 20.06
CA VAL A 31 -40.71 10.16 20.99
C VAL A 31 -41.61 10.40 22.24
N GLY A 32 -40.99 10.62 23.41
CA GLY A 32 -41.30 11.79 24.27
C GLY A 32 -41.39 11.65 25.82
N HIS A 33 -40.37 12.22 26.51
CA HIS A 33 -40.40 13.01 27.77
C HIS A 33 -40.79 12.49 29.19
N GLY A 34 -40.06 13.02 30.20
CA GLY A 34 -40.46 13.18 31.61
C GLY A 34 -39.50 12.53 32.63
N ASP A 35 -38.45 13.16 33.17
CA ASP A 35 -38.31 14.24 34.18
C ASP A 35 -38.27 13.76 35.68
N ARG A 36 -37.29 14.33 36.41
CA ARG A 36 -37.19 14.61 37.88
C ARG A 36 -36.52 13.66 38.91
N ARG A 37 -35.36 14.18 39.36
CA ARG A 37 -34.95 14.57 40.74
C ARG A 37 -34.46 13.49 41.72
N LYS A 38 -33.22 13.66 42.23
CA LYS A 38 -32.92 14.39 43.49
C LYS A 38 -31.41 14.61 43.66
N ALA A 39 -31.09 15.73 44.33
CA ALA A 39 -29.78 16.34 44.50
C ALA A 39 -29.31 16.35 45.97
N ARG A 40 -27.99 16.51 46.19
CA ARG A 40 -27.23 17.25 47.25
C ARG A 40 -25.89 16.52 47.50
N ALA A 41 -24.69 17.05 47.23
CA ALA A 41 -23.95 18.20 47.83
C ALA A 41 -23.66 18.00 49.34
N VAL A 42 -22.49 18.25 49.95
CA VAL A 42 -21.15 18.77 49.61
C VAL A 42 -20.21 18.48 50.83
N ALA A 43 -18.91 18.25 50.56
CA ALA A 43 -17.67 18.44 51.33
C ALA A 43 -17.63 18.56 52.88
N ARG A 44 -16.64 17.90 53.53
CA ARG A 44 -15.33 18.46 53.97
C ARG A 44 -14.48 17.46 54.81
N PRO A 45 -13.18 17.73 55.07
CA PRO A 45 -12.07 16.76 55.20
C PRO A 45 -11.57 16.60 56.65
N VAL A 46 -10.54 15.75 56.87
CA VAL A 46 -9.54 15.68 57.99
C VAL A 46 -9.01 14.23 58.06
N ARG A 47 -7.83 13.83 58.52
CA ARG A 47 -6.45 14.33 58.71
C ARG A 47 -5.70 13.09 59.27
N TRP A 48 -4.39 13.01 59.06
CA TRP A 48 -3.52 11.87 59.44
C TRP A 48 -3.47 11.56 60.95
N SER A 49 -3.34 10.28 61.32
CA SER A 49 -2.60 9.87 62.52
C SER A 49 -2.00 8.46 62.38
N HIS A 50 -0.75 8.32 62.80
CA HIS A 50 -0.05 7.05 63.01
C HIS A 50 -0.52 6.38 64.30
N SER A 51 -0.71 5.06 64.28
CA SER A 51 -0.28 4.20 65.40
C SER A 51 -0.22 2.74 64.98
N HIS A 52 0.88 2.08 65.38
CA HIS A 52 1.09 0.65 65.27
C HIS A 52 0.17 -0.11 66.25
N ARG A 53 -0.54 -1.14 65.76
CA ARG A 53 -0.67 -2.40 66.51
C ARG A 53 -1.10 -3.54 65.58
N VAL A 54 -0.34 -4.62 65.65
CA VAL A 54 -0.50 -5.91 64.97
C VAL A 54 -1.65 -6.68 65.60
N GLN A 55 -2.58 -7.23 64.81
CA GLN A 55 -3.19 -8.54 65.08
C GLN A 55 -4.06 -9.06 63.92
N SER A 56 -3.91 -10.38 63.71
CA SER A 56 -4.75 -11.35 63.00
C SER A 56 -4.95 -11.25 61.49
N ILE A 57 -4.63 -12.37 60.86
CA ILE A 57 -4.66 -12.74 59.45
C ILE A 57 -6.11 -13.00 59.03
N ASP A 58 -6.49 -12.50 57.85
CA ASP A 58 -7.47 -13.15 56.98
C ASP A 58 -6.99 -13.04 55.51
N PRO A 59 -7.23 -14.07 54.68
CA PRO A 59 -6.58 -14.25 53.39
C PRO A 59 -7.42 -13.64 52.28
N LEU A 60 -6.84 -12.72 51.50
CA LEU A 60 -7.18 -12.33 50.11
C LEU A 60 -6.72 -10.88 49.89
N SER A 61 -5.43 -10.69 49.67
CA SER A 61 -4.95 -9.51 48.94
C SER A 61 -3.81 -9.91 48.02
N SER A 62 -4.12 -9.93 46.73
CA SER A 62 -3.16 -10.03 45.65
C SER A 62 -2.24 -8.81 45.67
N VAL A 63 -0.98 -8.98 46.05
CA VAL A 63 0.06 -7.98 45.81
C VAL A 63 0.43 -8.04 44.32
N SER A 64 0.00 -7.03 43.58
CA SER A 64 0.34 -6.83 42.17
C SER A 64 1.77 -6.26 42.07
N CYS A 65 2.76 -7.10 41.77
CA CYS A 65 4.04 -6.66 41.23
C CYS A 65 3.93 -6.51 39.72
N ARG A 66 3.94 -5.26 39.25
CA ARG A 66 3.88 -4.91 37.83
C ARG A 66 5.29 -5.04 37.22
N VAL A 67 5.63 -6.23 36.72
CA VAL A 67 6.77 -6.44 35.81
C VAL A 67 6.22 -6.49 34.38
N GLY A 68 6.77 -5.67 33.49
CA GLY A 68 6.31 -5.56 32.12
C GLY A 68 6.57 -6.83 31.31
N SER A 69 5.56 -7.23 30.53
CA SER A 69 5.52 -8.26 29.47
C SER A 69 4.79 -9.56 29.87
N PRO A 70 3.75 -10.01 29.13
CA PRO A 70 2.97 -11.19 29.49
C PRO A 70 3.40 -12.47 28.76
N TRP A 71 3.15 -13.60 29.46
CA TRP A 71 3.08 -15.00 29.02
C TRP A 71 4.33 -15.88 29.18
N LEU A 72 4.55 -16.37 30.41
CA LEU A 72 5.03 -17.74 30.62
C LEU A 72 4.24 -18.37 31.79
N LEU A 73 3.31 -19.27 31.47
CA LEU A 73 2.60 -20.09 32.46
C LEU A 73 3.51 -21.27 32.87
N LEU A 74 4.25 -21.12 33.95
CA LEU A 74 4.90 -22.26 34.63
C LEU A 74 3.96 -22.77 35.72
N ARG A 75 3.38 -23.97 35.51
CA ARG A 75 2.73 -24.74 36.57
C ARG A 75 3.82 -25.23 37.53
N LEU A 76 3.84 -24.71 38.76
CA LEU A 76 4.59 -25.31 39.87
C LEU A 76 3.58 -25.99 40.81
N GLY A 77 3.82 -27.27 41.11
CA GLY A 77 3.00 -28.05 42.05
C GLY A 77 3.12 -27.57 43.49
N PRO A 78 2.21 -27.98 44.39
CA PRO A 78 2.16 -27.48 45.76
C PRO A 78 3.31 -28.10 46.58
N GLY A 79 4.17 -27.26 47.18
CA GLY A 79 5.17 -27.76 48.13
C GLY A 79 6.47 -26.98 48.31
N VAL A 80 6.59 -25.72 47.85
CA VAL A 80 7.83 -24.93 48.06
C VAL A 80 7.50 -23.63 48.80
N ALA A 81 7.89 -23.57 50.08
CA ALA A 81 7.78 -22.39 50.91
C ALA A 81 9.01 -21.48 50.69
N CYS A 82 8.78 -20.23 50.27
CA CYS A 82 9.82 -19.20 50.23
C CYS A 82 10.09 -18.66 51.64
N ARG A 83 11.31 -18.84 52.14
CA ARG A 83 11.81 -18.20 53.37
C ARG A 83 12.58 -16.94 52.96
N VAL A 84 12.06 -15.76 53.30
CA VAL A 84 12.78 -14.49 53.10
C VAL A 84 13.79 -14.35 54.24
N VAL A 85 15.08 -14.47 53.93
CA VAL A 85 16.18 -14.14 54.83
C VAL A 85 16.72 -12.77 54.42
N HIS A 86 16.60 -11.77 55.30
CA HIS A 86 17.34 -10.52 55.14
C HIS A 86 18.78 -10.74 55.59
N GLY A 87 19.67 -10.98 54.63
CA GLY A 87 21.11 -11.04 54.83
C GLY A 87 21.82 -10.40 53.64
N ASP A 88 22.70 -9.45 53.92
CA ASP A 88 23.58 -8.80 52.95
C ASP A 88 24.51 -9.85 52.30
N PRO A 89 24.45 -10.11 50.98
CA PRO A 89 25.22 -11.19 50.35
C PRO A 89 26.73 -10.94 50.28
N HIS A 90 27.23 -9.79 50.74
CA HIS A 90 28.62 -9.37 50.49
C HIS A 90 29.47 -9.06 51.72
N ALA A 91 29.09 -9.50 52.92
CA ALA A 91 29.98 -9.42 54.09
C ALA A 91 30.93 -10.64 54.15
N PRO A 92 32.25 -10.48 53.99
CA PRO A 92 33.20 -11.59 54.14
C PRO A 92 33.30 -12.03 55.61
N ARG A 93 33.45 -13.34 55.84
CA ARG A 93 33.76 -13.90 57.16
C ARG A 93 35.23 -13.61 57.52
N PRO A 94 35.58 -13.40 58.80
CA PRO A 94 36.96 -13.09 59.17
C PRO A 94 37.84 -14.35 59.00
N GLY A 95 38.82 -14.29 58.11
CA GLY A 95 39.90 -15.29 58.02
C GLY A 95 40.17 -15.94 56.66
N GLU A 96 39.41 -15.63 55.60
CA GLU A 96 39.67 -16.17 54.25
C GLU A 96 40.43 -15.16 53.37
N PRO A 97 41.46 -15.58 52.62
CA PRO A 97 42.14 -14.69 51.66
C PRO A 97 41.21 -14.36 50.47
N PRO A 98 41.39 -13.20 49.80
CA PRO A 98 40.46 -12.73 48.78
C PRO A 98 40.42 -13.69 47.58
N TYR A 99 39.21 -14.12 47.22
CA TYR A 99 38.95 -14.86 45.99
C TYR A 99 38.94 -13.89 44.80
N GLU A 100 39.97 -13.94 43.95
CA GLU A 100 39.95 -13.34 42.61
C GLU A 100 39.15 -14.26 41.68
N PRO A 101 38.03 -13.83 41.08
CA PRO A 101 37.34 -14.63 40.10
C PRO A 101 38.16 -14.65 38.80
N ALA A 102 38.70 -15.83 38.49
CA ALA A 102 39.34 -16.14 37.22
C ALA A 102 38.38 -15.82 36.06
N ALA A 103 38.89 -15.10 35.06
CA ALA A 103 38.22 -14.76 33.83
C ALA A 103 37.88 -16.03 33.02
N ALA A 104 36.70 -16.59 33.26
CA ALA A 104 36.06 -17.53 32.36
C ALA A 104 35.29 -16.72 31.30
N GLY A 105 35.96 -16.43 30.18
CA GLY A 105 35.34 -15.87 28.98
C GLY A 105 34.37 -16.88 28.36
N ALA A 106 33.15 -16.93 28.88
CA ALA A 106 32.03 -17.50 28.17
C ALA A 106 31.66 -16.53 27.04
N ALA A 107 31.92 -16.96 25.81
CA ALA A 107 31.43 -16.32 24.60
C ALA A 107 29.89 -16.40 24.59
N ALA A 108 29.25 -15.43 25.23
CA ALA A 108 27.91 -15.03 24.87
C ALA A 108 28.03 -14.26 23.55
N ASP A 109 27.58 -14.88 22.46
CA ASP A 109 27.27 -14.20 21.20
C ASP A 109 26.15 -13.18 21.47
N GLU A 110 26.50 -12.04 22.07
CA GLU A 110 25.76 -10.80 21.92
C GLU A 110 25.95 -10.38 20.46
N LEU A 111 24.97 -10.72 19.63
CA LEU A 111 24.83 -10.13 18.30
C LEU A 111 24.72 -8.60 18.48
N ASP A 112 25.84 -7.92 18.27
CA ASP A 112 25.95 -6.47 18.17
C ASP A 112 24.93 -5.94 17.15
N LEU A 113 23.76 -5.53 17.64
CA LEU A 113 22.63 -5.07 16.82
C LEU A 113 22.80 -3.61 16.37
N HIS A 114 24.01 -3.06 16.44
CA HIS A 114 24.33 -1.68 16.13
C HIS A 114 25.54 -1.54 15.21
N VAL A 115 25.57 -2.31 14.12
CA VAL A 115 26.37 -1.92 12.96
C VAL A 115 25.70 -0.70 12.32
N ALA A 116 26.14 0.50 12.72
CA ALA A 116 25.89 1.70 11.95
C ALA A 116 26.36 1.43 10.51
N PRO A 117 25.49 1.54 9.48
CA PRO A 117 25.89 1.20 8.14
C PRO A 117 26.99 2.17 7.70
N GLY A 118 28.19 1.64 7.48
CA GLY A 118 29.26 2.37 6.82
C GLY A 118 28.77 2.90 5.46
N PRO A 119 29.41 3.95 4.90
CA PRO A 119 28.94 4.56 3.66
C PRO A 119 28.85 3.52 2.54
N TRP A 120 27.66 3.37 1.96
CA TRP A 120 27.32 2.35 0.95
C TRP A 120 28.28 2.31 -0.24
N TYR A 121 28.93 3.44 -0.54
CA TYR A 121 29.92 3.59 -1.61
C TYR A 121 31.30 3.01 -1.28
N ARG A 122 31.63 2.69 -0.03
CA ARG A 122 32.96 2.18 0.34
C ARG A 122 33.14 0.67 0.11
N ASP A 123 32.05 -0.06 -0.06
CA ASP A 123 32.09 -1.49 -0.38
C ASP A 123 32.20 -1.70 -1.90
N ARG A 124 33.41 -2.02 -2.37
CA ARG A 124 33.68 -2.29 -3.79
C ARG A 124 32.82 -3.46 -4.31
N GLY A 125 32.48 -4.43 -3.47
CA GLY A 125 31.68 -5.59 -3.87
C GLY A 125 30.24 -5.21 -4.22
N PHE A 126 29.65 -4.28 -3.47
CA PHE A 126 28.27 -3.87 -3.77
C PHE A 126 28.16 -2.94 -4.99
N ARG A 127 29.20 -2.17 -5.32
CA ARG A 127 29.19 -1.37 -6.56
C ARG A 127 28.99 -2.26 -7.79
N TRP A 128 29.60 -3.44 -7.81
CA TRP A 128 29.39 -4.44 -8.85
C TRP A 128 27.96 -4.99 -8.83
N VAL A 129 27.40 -5.29 -7.67
CA VAL A 129 25.99 -5.72 -7.54
C VAL A 129 25.04 -4.67 -8.11
N ALA A 130 25.23 -3.40 -7.73
CA ALA A 130 24.42 -2.29 -8.22
C ALA A 130 24.55 -2.15 -9.75
N LEU A 131 25.78 -2.24 -10.29
CA LEU A 131 26.01 -2.20 -11.73
C LEU A 131 25.30 -3.36 -12.45
N VAL A 132 25.41 -4.59 -11.95
CA VAL A 132 24.72 -5.76 -12.52
C VAL A 132 23.21 -5.54 -12.53
N VAL A 133 22.62 -5.07 -11.42
CA VAL A 133 21.18 -4.78 -11.35
C VAL A 133 20.78 -3.72 -12.37
N VAL A 134 21.54 -2.63 -12.47
CA VAL A 134 21.28 -1.54 -13.44
C VAL A 134 21.37 -2.06 -14.88
N VAL A 135 22.43 -2.79 -15.22
CA VAL A 135 22.64 -3.32 -16.58
C VAL A 135 21.54 -4.31 -16.95
N VAL A 136 21.17 -5.23 -16.07
CA VAL A 136 20.09 -6.19 -16.33
C VAL A 136 18.75 -5.46 -16.47
N ALA A 137 18.41 -4.55 -15.55
CA ALA A 137 17.16 -3.81 -15.60
C ALA A 137 17.05 -2.96 -16.88
N LEU A 138 18.14 -2.28 -17.26
CA LEU A 138 18.21 -1.50 -18.48
C LEU A 138 18.10 -2.37 -19.72
N SER A 139 18.80 -3.51 -19.75
CA SER A 139 18.77 -4.44 -20.89
C SER A 139 17.39 -5.02 -21.10
N VAL A 140 16.73 -5.50 -20.04
CA VAL A 140 15.36 -6.05 -20.12
C VAL A 140 14.42 -4.99 -20.68
N ARG A 141 14.43 -3.78 -20.12
CA ARG A 141 13.51 -2.71 -20.52
C ARG A 141 13.82 -2.18 -21.92
N ALA A 142 15.08 -1.96 -22.26
CA ALA A 142 15.46 -1.52 -23.59
C ALA A 142 15.05 -2.55 -24.65
N VAL A 143 15.31 -3.84 -24.41
CA VAL A 143 14.93 -4.90 -25.34
C VAL A 143 13.41 -5.01 -25.46
N THR A 144 12.67 -5.04 -24.36
CA THR A 144 11.20 -5.14 -24.43
C THR A 144 10.59 -3.89 -25.08
N THR A 145 11.08 -2.68 -24.74
CA THR A 145 10.62 -1.44 -25.37
C THR A 145 10.89 -1.45 -26.87
N LEU A 146 12.12 -1.76 -27.31
CA LEU A 146 12.48 -1.72 -28.73
C LEU A 146 11.83 -2.85 -29.53
N VAL A 147 11.65 -4.04 -28.97
CA VAL A 147 11.11 -5.19 -29.72
C VAL A 147 9.59 -5.24 -29.70
N ALA A 148 8.97 -4.96 -28.54
CA ALA A 148 7.54 -5.20 -28.34
C ALA A 148 6.71 -3.92 -28.31
N TYR A 149 7.28 -2.79 -27.90
CA TYR A 149 6.52 -1.57 -27.65
C TYR A 149 6.83 -0.42 -28.59
N GLN A 150 7.95 -0.38 -29.32
CA GLN A 150 8.38 0.82 -30.05
C GLN A 150 7.31 1.32 -31.05
N ASP A 151 6.65 0.38 -31.73
CA ASP A 151 5.65 0.65 -32.78
C ASP A 151 4.22 0.52 -32.24
N LEU A 152 4.04 0.30 -30.94
CA LEU A 152 2.70 0.19 -30.35
C LEU A 152 1.98 1.54 -30.51
N PRO A 153 0.82 1.59 -31.19
CA PRO A 153 0.06 2.82 -31.32
C PRO A 153 -0.39 3.33 -29.95
N LEU A 154 -0.46 4.65 -29.75
CA LEU A 154 -0.90 5.19 -28.46
C LEU A 154 -2.33 4.76 -28.12
N GLY A 155 -3.25 4.71 -29.09
CA GLY A 155 -4.66 4.38 -28.83
C GLY A 155 -5.43 5.56 -28.24
N LEU A 156 -6.70 5.37 -27.88
CA LEU A 156 -7.50 6.34 -27.13
C LEU A 156 -7.58 5.91 -25.66
N ASP A 157 -6.41 5.81 -25.03
CA ASP A 157 -6.24 5.33 -23.66
C ASP A 157 -5.24 6.20 -22.89
N ASP A 158 -4.90 5.79 -21.66
CA ASP A 158 -3.94 6.48 -20.79
C ASP A 158 -2.60 6.79 -21.47
N ASN A 159 -2.14 5.94 -22.41
CA ASN A 159 -0.83 6.11 -23.07
C ASN A 159 -0.83 7.41 -23.90
N PHE A 160 -1.91 7.63 -24.66
CA PHE A 160 -2.12 8.86 -25.40
C PHE A 160 -2.24 10.06 -24.46
N TYR A 161 -3.05 9.90 -23.41
CA TYR A 161 -3.26 10.97 -22.44
C TYR A 161 -1.94 11.47 -21.86
N TYR A 162 -1.10 10.59 -21.32
CA TYR A 162 0.16 10.99 -20.68
C TYR A 162 1.17 11.55 -21.69
N HIS A 163 1.24 10.97 -22.90
CA HIS A 163 2.13 11.45 -23.95
C HIS A 163 1.79 12.88 -24.38
N GLU A 164 0.52 13.11 -24.77
CA GLU A 164 0.09 14.40 -25.29
C GLU A 164 -0.01 15.47 -24.20
N GLN A 165 -0.45 15.11 -22.99
CA GLN A 165 -0.44 16.07 -21.88
C GLN A 165 0.99 16.52 -21.54
N ALA A 166 1.98 15.63 -21.63
CA ALA A 166 3.38 16.00 -21.45
C ALA A 166 3.88 16.97 -22.54
N ARG A 167 3.39 16.83 -23.78
CA ARG A 167 3.69 17.77 -24.87
C ARG A 167 3.06 19.13 -24.64
N LEU A 168 1.76 19.17 -24.34
CA LEU A 168 1.04 20.40 -24.00
C LEU A 168 1.71 21.15 -22.84
N LEU A 169 2.15 20.41 -21.81
CA LEU A 169 2.90 20.98 -20.69
C LEU A 169 4.25 21.57 -21.12
N ALA A 170 4.99 20.90 -22.00
CA ALA A 170 6.28 21.36 -22.49
C ALA A 170 6.17 22.58 -23.41
N GLU A 171 5.04 22.70 -24.13
CA GLU A 171 4.71 23.84 -24.99
C GLU A 171 4.21 25.06 -24.19
N GLY A 172 3.94 24.89 -22.89
CA GLY A 172 3.52 25.97 -21.99
C GLY A 172 2.01 26.12 -21.84
N GLU A 173 1.23 25.18 -22.38
CA GLU A 173 -0.24 25.20 -22.35
C GLU A 173 -0.84 24.70 -21.02
N GLY A 174 0.03 24.31 -20.07
CA GLY A 174 -0.38 23.82 -18.76
C GLY A 174 -0.98 22.41 -18.82
N TYR A 175 -1.75 22.04 -17.79
CA TYR A 175 -2.42 20.73 -17.74
C TYR A 175 -3.78 20.85 -18.42
N ALA A 176 -3.75 20.84 -19.75
CA ALA A 176 -4.93 20.78 -20.59
C ALA A 176 -5.32 19.31 -20.87
N ASN A 177 -6.61 19.09 -21.13
CA ASN A 177 -7.16 17.79 -21.48
C ASN A 177 -6.72 17.41 -22.90
N PRO A 178 -5.87 16.38 -23.07
CA PRO A 178 -5.33 16.02 -24.37
C PRO A 178 -6.39 15.44 -25.31
N PHE A 179 -7.44 14.80 -24.79
CA PHE A 179 -8.51 14.26 -25.64
C PHE A 179 -9.36 15.38 -26.23
N VAL A 180 -9.75 16.36 -25.41
CA VAL A 180 -10.50 17.54 -25.89
C VAL A 180 -9.64 18.34 -26.88
N TYR A 181 -8.37 18.59 -26.54
CA TYR A 181 -7.48 19.33 -27.42
C TYR A 181 -7.28 18.64 -28.77
N ALA A 182 -7.13 17.32 -28.81
CA ALA A 182 -6.96 16.57 -30.05
C ALA A 182 -8.22 16.56 -30.94
N ASP A 183 -9.41 16.63 -30.35
CA ASP A 183 -10.69 16.63 -31.08
C ASP A 183 -11.10 18.04 -31.55
N THR A 184 -10.98 19.04 -30.68
CA THR A 184 -11.53 20.40 -30.92
C THR A 184 -10.46 21.49 -31.05
N GLY A 185 -9.23 21.24 -30.61
CA GLY A 185 -8.17 22.25 -30.49
C GLY A 185 -8.31 23.16 -29.26
N GLU A 186 -9.30 22.92 -28.40
CA GLU A 186 -9.55 23.76 -27.22
C GLU A 186 -8.69 23.35 -26.02
N LEU A 187 -8.16 24.35 -25.32
CA LEU A 187 -7.37 24.16 -24.11
C LEU A 187 -8.28 24.19 -22.88
N VAL A 188 -8.75 23.00 -22.48
CA VAL A 188 -9.60 22.82 -21.30
C VAL A 188 -8.76 22.27 -20.15
N ALA A 189 -8.79 22.92 -18.98
CA ALA A 189 -8.05 22.45 -17.81
C ALA A 189 -8.50 21.05 -17.38
N THR A 190 -7.56 20.20 -16.95
CA THR A 190 -7.87 18.84 -16.48
C THR A 190 -7.16 18.47 -15.18
N ALA A 191 -7.81 17.60 -14.41
CA ALA A 191 -7.25 16.93 -13.25
C ALA A 191 -7.55 15.42 -13.26
N GLN A 192 -7.82 14.84 -14.43
CA GLN A 192 -8.23 13.43 -14.57
C GLN A 192 -7.20 12.50 -13.91
N HIS A 193 -5.91 12.85 -14.02
CA HIS A 193 -4.81 12.15 -13.40
C HIS A 193 -3.97 13.09 -12.52
N PRO A 194 -3.33 12.57 -11.45
CA PRO A 194 -2.35 13.31 -10.68
C PRO A 194 -1.15 13.78 -11.54
N PRO A 195 -0.49 14.89 -11.17
CA PRO A 195 0.33 15.65 -12.11
C PRO A 195 1.73 15.07 -12.37
N LEU A 196 2.25 14.24 -11.47
CA LEU A 196 3.69 14.05 -11.40
C LEU A 196 4.25 13.25 -12.58
N TYR A 197 3.48 12.30 -13.13
CA TYR A 197 3.94 11.51 -14.26
C TYR A 197 3.96 12.32 -15.56
N SER A 198 2.89 13.06 -15.87
CA SER A 198 2.88 14.00 -17.01
C SER A 198 3.98 15.06 -16.88
N THR A 199 4.22 15.57 -15.67
CA THR A 199 5.32 16.52 -15.39
C THR A 199 6.70 15.92 -15.66
N TYR A 200 6.90 14.65 -15.25
CA TYR A 200 8.16 13.94 -15.50
C TYR A 200 8.42 13.77 -17.00
N LEU A 201 7.39 13.37 -17.76
CA LEU A 201 7.50 13.23 -19.21
C LEU A 201 7.68 14.58 -19.90
N ALA A 202 7.01 15.63 -19.43
CA ALA A 202 7.18 16.99 -19.95
C ALA A 202 8.62 17.48 -19.80
N ALA A 203 9.29 17.15 -18.69
CA ALA A 203 10.71 17.45 -18.51
C ALA A 203 11.59 16.75 -19.55
N ALA A 204 11.25 15.52 -19.97
CA ALA A 204 11.93 14.85 -21.08
C ALA A 204 11.63 15.55 -22.42
N THR A 205 10.37 15.92 -22.67
CA THR A 205 9.96 16.65 -23.88
C THR A 205 10.72 17.97 -24.04
N VAL A 206 10.86 18.76 -22.97
CA VAL A 206 11.64 20.02 -22.99
C VAL A 206 13.11 19.79 -23.37
N LEU A 207 13.66 18.61 -23.07
CA LEU A 207 15.02 18.23 -23.46
C LEU A 207 15.11 17.67 -24.89
N GLY A 208 14.02 17.73 -25.67
CA GLY A 208 13.95 17.25 -27.05
C GLY A 208 13.51 15.78 -27.20
N ALA A 209 13.02 15.15 -26.12
CA ALA A 209 12.50 13.78 -26.14
C ALA A 209 10.96 13.80 -26.18
N ASP A 210 10.39 14.11 -27.34
CA ASP A 210 8.97 14.39 -27.57
C ASP A 210 8.21 13.27 -28.32
N THR A 211 8.87 12.16 -28.63
CA THR A 211 8.25 11.02 -29.33
C THR A 211 7.73 9.96 -28.36
N PRO A 212 6.73 9.13 -28.75
CA PRO A 212 6.25 8.03 -27.92
C PRO A 212 7.37 7.07 -27.49
N LEU A 213 8.29 6.74 -28.41
CA LEU A 213 9.46 5.92 -28.09
C LEU A 213 10.33 6.58 -27.01
N ALA A 214 10.55 7.88 -27.10
CA ALA A 214 11.36 8.60 -26.13
C ALA A 214 10.72 8.60 -24.73
N HIS A 215 9.40 8.78 -24.64
CA HIS A 215 8.66 8.68 -23.37
C HIS A 215 8.63 7.25 -22.79
N ARG A 216 8.57 6.22 -23.64
CA ARG A 216 8.75 4.81 -23.22
C ARG A 216 10.14 4.58 -22.62
N LEU A 217 11.18 5.08 -23.28
CA LEU A 217 12.56 4.99 -22.79
C LEU A 217 12.77 5.79 -21.51
N ALA A 218 12.17 6.98 -21.38
CA ALA A 218 12.16 7.75 -20.13
C ALA A 218 11.52 6.94 -19.00
N SER A 219 10.35 6.35 -19.25
CA SER A 219 9.66 5.49 -18.28
C SER A 219 10.48 4.26 -17.88
N ALA A 220 11.21 3.66 -18.83
CA ALA A 220 12.17 2.59 -18.54
C ALA A 220 13.27 3.02 -17.56
N LEU A 221 13.75 4.26 -17.61
CA LEU A 221 14.74 4.77 -16.65
C LEU A 221 14.17 4.81 -15.22
N LEU A 222 12.88 5.10 -15.04
CA LEU A 222 12.20 5.01 -13.75
C LEU A 222 12.15 3.57 -13.23
N GLY A 223 11.89 2.61 -14.11
CA GLY A 223 11.92 1.19 -13.78
C GLY A 223 13.33 0.70 -13.39
N VAL A 224 14.39 1.16 -14.07
CA VAL A 224 15.79 0.91 -13.68
C VAL A 224 16.10 1.49 -12.31
N ALA A 225 15.68 2.73 -12.06
CA ALA A 225 15.85 3.38 -10.76
C ALA A 225 15.11 2.61 -9.66
N THR A 226 13.91 2.09 -9.93
CA THR A 226 13.14 1.26 -9.00
C THR A 226 13.93 0.01 -8.59
N ALA A 227 14.46 -0.74 -9.57
CA ALA A 227 15.26 -1.94 -9.30
C ALA A 227 16.51 -1.62 -8.45
N LEU A 228 17.17 -0.50 -8.73
CA LEU A 228 18.33 -0.06 -7.95
C LEU A 228 17.96 0.33 -6.50
N VAL A 229 16.89 1.10 -6.30
CA VAL A 229 16.42 1.49 -4.96
C VAL A 229 16.05 0.25 -4.14
N LEU A 230 15.37 -0.72 -4.76
CA LEU A 230 15.05 -1.99 -4.11
C LEU A 230 16.30 -2.82 -3.76
N ALA A 231 17.29 -2.88 -4.65
CA ALA A 231 18.56 -3.53 -4.37
C ALA A 231 19.28 -2.90 -3.17
N LEU A 232 19.32 -1.57 -3.12
CA LEU A 232 19.91 -0.83 -2.00
C LEU A 232 19.12 -1.07 -0.71
N LEU A 233 17.79 -1.11 -0.77
CA LEU A 233 16.94 -1.30 0.40
C LEU A 233 17.09 -2.72 0.96
N ALA A 234 17.01 -3.74 0.10
CA ALA A 234 17.24 -5.12 0.49
C ALA A 234 18.66 -5.32 1.04
N ARG A 235 19.67 -4.63 0.47
CA ARG A 235 21.02 -4.64 1.03
C ARG A 235 21.04 -4.13 2.46
N ARG A 236 20.34 -3.03 2.73
CA ARG A 236 20.25 -2.46 4.08
C ARG A 236 19.57 -3.40 5.08
N LEU A 237 18.64 -4.23 4.62
CA LEU A 237 17.85 -5.13 5.47
C LEU A 237 18.45 -6.55 5.60
N GLY A 238 19.19 -7.02 4.60
CA GLY A 238 19.67 -8.41 4.51
C GLY A 238 21.04 -8.60 3.87
N GLY A 239 21.79 -7.53 3.59
CA GLY A 239 23.15 -7.59 3.05
C GLY A 239 23.25 -7.70 1.52
N ASN A 240 24.47 -7.75 1.00
CA ASN A 240 24.76 -7.61 -0.45
C ASN A 240 24.02 -8.62 -1.32
N ARG A 241 23.90 -9.88 -0.87
CA ARG A 241 23.21 -10.94 -1.61
C ARG A 241 21.70 -10.70 -1.69
N ALA A 242 21.05 -10.31 -0.58
CA ALA A 242 19.65 -9.92 -0.60
C ALA A 242 19.41 -8.73 -1.54
N GLY A 243 20.33 -7.76 -1.55
CA GLY A 243 20.31 -6.63 -2.48
C GLY A 243 20.35 -7.06 -3.96
N LEU A 244 21.28 -7.96 -4.32
CA LEU A 244 21.35 -8.52 -5.66
C LEU A 244 20.04 -9.24 -6.05
N LEU A 245 19.54 -10.11 -5.18
CA LEU A 245 18.35 -10.92 -5.45
C LEU A 245 17.10 -10.05 -5.63
N ALA A 246 16.85 -9.10 -4.73
CA ALA A 246 15.71 -8.19 -4.84
C ALA A 246 15.80 -7.30 -6.09
N GLY A 247 16.98 -6.76 -6.39
CA GLY A 247 17.21 -5.95 -7.58
C GLY A 247 17.00 -6.72 -8.88
N LEU A 248 17.50 -7.96 -8.96
CA LEU A 248 17.30 -8.81 -10.14
C LEU A 248 15.84 -9.22 -10.32
N ILE A 249 15.13 -9.57 -9.24
CA ILE A 249 13.69 -9.86 -9.31
C ILE A 249 12.95 -8.64 -9.86
N ALA A 250 13.19 -7.44 -9.31
CA ALA A 250 12.57 -6.21 -9.78
C ALA A 250 12.93 -5.87 -11.24
N ALA A 251 14.15 -6.22 -11.66
CA ALA A 251 14.63 -6.00 -13.01
C ALA A 251 13.84 -6.83 -14.04
N VAL A 252 13.57 -8.11 -13.75
CA VAL A 252 12.96 -9.06 -14.71
C VAL A 252 11.44 -9.24 -14.55
N TYR A 253 10.84 -8.81 -13.44
CA TYR A 253 9.42 -9.05 -13.14
C TYR A 253 8.46 -8.26 -14.06
N PRO A 254 7.65 -8.94 -14.91
CA PRO A 254 6.81 -8.27 -15.92
C PRO A 254 5.82 -7.25 -15.38
N ASN A 255 5.19 -7.52 -14.24
CA ASN A 255 4.22 -6.59 -13.65
C ASN A 255 4.83 -5.22 -13.27
N LEU A 256 6.16 -5.10 -13.23
CA LEU A 256 6.86 -3.82 -13.09
C LEU A 256 7.23 -3.19 -14.44
N TRP A 257 7.90 -3.93 -15.34
CA TRP A 257 8.45 -3.34 -16.58
C TRP A 257 7.44 -3.17 -17.71
N ILE A 258 6.30 -3.88 -17.72
CA ILE A 258 5.25 -3.71 -18.74
C ILE A 258 4.77 -2.26 -18.80
N ASN A 259 4.62 -1.62 -17.65
CA ASN A 259 4.11 -0.25 -17.55
C ASN A 259 5.03 0.78 -18.23
N ASP A 260 6.34 0.48 -18.27
CA ASP A 260 7.35 1.33 -18.89
C ASP A 260 7.12 1.44 -20.40
N GLY A 261 6.82 0.31 -21.05
CA GLY A 261 6.54 0.25 -22.49
C GLY A 261 5.18 0.83 -22.89
N LEU A 262 4.25 0.92 -21.95
CA LEU A 262 2.93 1.47 -22.18
C LEU A 262 2.85 2.98 -21.94
N ILE A 263 3.85 3.63 -21.33
CA ILE A 263 3.75 5.06 -20.93
C ILE A 263 2.65 5.23 -19.87
N LEU A 264 2.72 4.42 -18.81
CA LEU A 264 1.76 4.46 -17.72
C LEU A 264 2.39 4.99 -16.43
N SER A 265 1.58 5.68 -15.62
CA SER A 265 2.03 6.31 -14.36
C SER A 265 2.60 5.32 -13.34
N GLU A 266 2.24 4.04 -13.47
CA GLU A 266 2.76 2.92 -12.70
C GLU A 266 4.29 2.84 -12.68
N SER A 267 4.99 3.24 -13.76
CA SER A 267 6.46 3.27 -13.80
C SER A 267 7.04 4.22 -12.77
N LEU A 268 6.49 5.44 -12.67
CA LEU A 268 6.88 6.41 -11.65
C LEU A 268 6.35 6.02 -10.28
N TYR A 269 5.16 5.42 -10.23
CA TYR A 269 4.58 4.97 -8.98
C TYR A 269 5.44 3.88 -8.31
N ALA A 270 5.96 2.92 -9.08
CA ALA A 270 6.84 1.89 -8.56
C ALA A 270 8.10 2.49 -7.89
N LEU A 271 8.70 3.52 -8.51
CA LEU A 271 9.85 4.22 -7.96
C LEU A 271 9.49 4.98 -6.67
N THR A 272 8.39 5.72 -6.69
CA THR A 272 7.96 6.50 -5.51
C THR A 272 7.58 5.60 -4.34
N ILE A 273 6.94 4.44 -4.59
CA ILE A 273 6.70 3.42 -3.56
C ILE A 273 8.02 2.83 -3.03
N ALA A 274 9.00 2.53 -3.88
CA ALA A 274 10.30 2.04 -3.43
C ALA A 274 11.03 3.06 -2.53
N VAL A 275 10.97 4.35 -2.89
CA VAL A 275 11.51 5.46 -2.08
C VAL A 275 10.72 5.66 -0.79
N LEU A 276 9.40 5.51 -0.82
CA LEU A 276 8.54 5.55 0.36
C LEU A 276 8.87 4.42 1.33
N MET A 277 9.06 3.19 0.83
CA MET A 277 9.52 2.06 1.64
C MET A 277 10.89 2.35 2.25
N TRP A 278 11.81 2.94 1.48
CA TRP A 278 13.10 3.39 1.99
C TRP A 278 12.93 4.41 3.14
N ALA A 279 12.08 5.42 2.97
CA ALA A 279 11.80 6.42 4.00
C ALA A 279 11.20 5.80 5.27
N ALA A 280 10.25 4.87 5.11
CA ALA A 280 9.62 4.15 6.21
C ALA A 280 10.65 3.33 7.01
N TYR A 281 11.51 2.56 6.33
CA TYR A 281 12.57 1.79 6.99
C TYR A 281 13.68 2.69 7.58
N ALA A 282 13.97 3.83 6.95
CA ALA A 282 14.90 4.80 7.53
C ALA A 282 14.36 5.39 8.84
N LEU A 283 13.06 5.72 8.90
CA LEU A 283 12.41 6.18 10.13
C LEU A 283 12.39 5.08 11.21
N TRP A 284 12.04 3.84 10.82
CA TRP A 284 12.04 2.69 11.72
C TRP A 284 13.41 2.45 12.37
N LEU A 285 14.47 2.45 11.56
CA LEU A 285 15.81 2.10 12.02
C LEU A 285 16.49 3.20 12.84
N GLN A 286 16.23 4.48 12.55
CA GLN A 286 16.72 5.57 13.40
C GLN A 286 15.65 6.67 13.48
N PRO A 287 14.80 6.64 14.52
CA PRO A 287 13.71 7.58 14.69
C PRO A 287 14.21 9.01 14.83
N ARG A 288 13.93 9.85 13.83
CA ARG A 288 14.25 11.29 13.84
C ARG A 288 13.08 12.06 13.24
N VAL A 289 12.81 13.26 13.78
CA VAL A 289 11.66 14.09 13.36
C VAL A 289 11.70 14.43 11.87
N TRP A 290 12.88 14.74 11.31
CA TRP A 290 13.01 15.02 9.88
C TRP A 290 12.72 13.79 9.01
N ARG A 291 12.94 12.56 9.52
CA ARG A 291 12.57 11.34 8.79
C ARG A 291 11.06 11.10 8.76
N ALA A 292 10.35 11.58 9.77
CA ALA A 292 8.89 11.63 9.72
C ALA A 292 8.40 12.64 8.66
N ALA A 293 9.07 13.80 8.55
CA ALA A 293 8.80 14.75 7.46
C ALA A 293 9.07 14.12 6.08
N VAL A 294 10.20 13.44 5.91
CA VAL A 294 10.54 12.73 4.66
C VAL A 294 9.54 11.62 4.34
N LEU A 295 9.06 10.87 5.33
CA LEU A 295 7.99 9.88 5.12
C LEU A 295 6.70 10.55 4.63
N GLY A 296 6.29 11.66 5.26
CA GLY A 296 5.12 12.43 4.83
C GLY A 296 5.25 12.96 3.41
N ALA A 297 6.40 13.54 3.07
CA ALA A 297 6.70 13.99 1.72
C ALA A 297 6.70 12.83 0.72
N ALA A 298 7.27 11.67 1.07
CA ALA A 298 7.30 10.49 0.20
C ALA A 298 5.89 9.91 -0.06
N ILE A 299 5.02 9.89 0.96
CA ILE A 299 3.60 9.52 0.78
C ILE A 299 2.93 10.49 -0.21
N SER A 300 3.10 11.80 -0.01
CA SER A 300 2.50 12.80 -0.89
C SER A 300 3.03 12.76 -2.32
N ILE A 301 4.34 12.54 -2.52
CA ILE A 301 4.92 12.37 -3.85
C ILE A 301 4.30 11.14 -4.54
N ALA A 302 4.12 10.03 -3.82
CA ALA A 302 3.41 8.86 -4.35
C ALA A 302 1.93 9.21 -4.66
N THR A 303 1.26 10.00 -3.82
CA THR A 303 -0.12 10.49 -4.06
C THR A 303 -0.22 11.35 -5.32
N LEU A 304 0.79 12.18 -5.61
CA LEU A 304 0.86 12.99 -6.83
C LEU A 304 1.17 12.18 -8.10
N THR A 305 1.50 10.89 -7.97
CA THR A 305 1.53 9.96 -9.11
C THR A 305 0.21 9.21 -9.25
N ARG A 306 -0.32 8.70 -8.14
CA ARG A 306 -1.55 7.91 -8.07
C ARG A 306 -2.27 8.19 -6.76
N SER A 307 -3.52 8.67 -6.85
CA SER A 307 -4.23 9.31 -5.73
C SER A 307 -4.53 8.35 -4.57
N GLU A 308 -4.62 7.04 -4.81
CA GLU A 308 -4.87 6.05 -3.76
C GLU A 308 -3.76 5.99 -2.70
N ALA A 309 -2.54 6.44 -3.02
CA ALA A 309 -1.42 6.46 -2.09
C ALA A 309 -1.70 7.36 -0.86
N VAL A 310 -2.67 8.28 -0.95
CA VAL A 310 -3.11 9.10 0.18
C VAL A 310 -3.57 8.25 1.37
N ALA A 311 -4.10 7.05 1.11
CA ALA A 311 -4.52 6.11 2.15
C ALA A 311 -3.35 5.63 3.03
N LEU A 312 -2.10 5.78 2.59
CA LEU A 312 -0.92 5.46 3.40
C LEU A 312 -0.72 6.45 4.57
N PHE A 313 -1.31 7.64 4.52
CA PHE A 313 -1.40 8.49 5.73
C PHE A 313 -2.25 7.85 6.83
N ALA A 314 -3.17 6.94 6.50
CA ALA A 314 -3.95 6.18 7.47
C ALA A 314 -3.33 4.81 7.76
N PHE A 315 -2.98 4.04 6.71
CA PHE A 315 -2.55 2.65 6.85
C PHE A 315 -1.07 2.46 7.19
N LEU A 316 -0.20 3.43 6.85
CA LEU A 316 1.24 3.33 7.10
C LEU A 316 1.70 4.24 8.24
N ALA A 317 1.47 5.55 8.14
CA ALA A 317 2.11 6.52 9.02
C ALA A 317 1.73 6.33 10.52
N PRO A 318 0.45 6.23 10.92
CA PRO A 318 0.06 5.99 12.31
C PRO A 318 0.54 4.64 12.84
N PRO A 319 0.28 3.49 12.19
CA PRO A 319 0.77 2.20 12.69
C PRO A 319 2.29 2.18 12.84
N LEU A 320 3.04 2.72 11.87
CA LEU A 320 4.50 2.72 11.93
C LEU A 320 5.03 3.61 13.06
N ILE A 321 4.57 4.87 13.13
CA ILE A 321 5.07 5.86 14.09
C ILE A 321 4.66 5.51 15.53
N LEU A 322 3.44 5.02 15.71
CA LEU A 322 2.94 4.62 17.03
C LEU A 322 3.63 3.35 17.56
N TRP A 323 4.14 2.50 16.67
CA TRP A 323 4.89 1.29 17.01
C TRP A 323 6.41 1.52 17.18
N LEU A 324 6.91 2.76 17.00
CA LEU A 324 8.33 3.05 17.24
C LEU A 324 8.69 2.83 18.72
N GLY A 325 9.61 1.91 18.97
CA GLY A 325 10.11 1.57 20.30
C GLY A 325 10.89 2.72 20.95
N GLY A 326 10.88 2.79 22.28
CA GLY A 326 11.72 3.72 23.06
C GLY A 326 11.31 5.20 23.03
N LEU A 327 10.16 5.55 22.43
CA LEU A 327 9.68 6.93 22.35
C LEU A 327 8.44 7.17 23.23
N ALA A 328 8.42 8.31 23.93
CA ALA A 328 7.23 8.78 24.64
C ALA A 328 6.10 9.17 23.66
N LEU A 329 4.84 9.03 24.09
CA LEU A 329 3.67 9.34 23.25
C LEU A 329 3.70 10.75 22.66
N ARG A 330 4.11 11.76 23.43
CA ARG A 330 4.24 13.16 22.94
C ARG A 330 5.19 13.29 21.75
N VAL A 331 6.27 12.52 21.73
CA VAL A 331 7.23 12.51 20.61
C VAL A 331 6.62 11.83 19.38
N ARG A 332 5.87 10.73 19.58
CA ARG A 332 5.15 10.04 18.50
C ARG A 332 4.09 10.95 17.87
N LEU A 333 3.33 11.67 18.68
CA LEU A 333 2.36 12.67 18.19
C LEU A 333 3.05 13.81 17.43
N ARG A 334 4.21 14.28 17.89
CA ARG A 334 5.02 15.25 17.16
C ARG A 334 5.45 14.70 15.78
N TYR A 335 5.85 13.43 15.70
CA TYR A 335 6.25 12.82 14.43
C TYR A 335 5.06 12.69 13.48
N LEU A 336 3.88 12.30 13.98
CA LEU A 336 2.65 12.28 13.18
C LEU A 336 2.28 13.66 12.66
N LEU A 337 2.33 14.69 13.52
CA LEU A 337 2.07 16.06 13.10
C LEU A 337 3.05 16.51 12.02
N VAL A 338 4.34 16.30 12.22
CA VAL A 338 5.37 16.68 11.23
C VAL A 338 5.23 15.91 9.92
N CYS A 339 4.90 14.61 10.00
CA CYS A 339 4.60 13.79 8.82
C CYS A 339 3.39 14.35 8.05
N GLY A 340 2.29 14.65 8.75
CA GLY A 340 1.09 15.22 8.14
C GLY A 340 1.32 16.60 7.54
N LEU A 341 2.02 17.50 8.25
CA LEU A 341 2.31 18.85 7.76
C LEU A 341 3.25 18.84 6.55
N ALA A 342 4.30 18.01 6.56
CA ALA A 342 5.17 17.84 5.41
C ALA A 342 4.40 17.27 4.21
N GLY A 343 3.50 16.31 4.47
CA GLY A 343 2.63 15.75 3.46
C GLY A 343 1.70 16.79 2.83
N LEU A 344 1.01 17.57 3.65
CA LEU A 344 0.12 18.64 3.21
C LEU A 344 0.86 19.70 2.40
N ALA A 345 2.07 20.11 2.83
CA ALA A 345 2.88 21.09 2.12
C ALA A 345 3.28 20.64 0.72
N VAL A 346 3.45 19.33 0.49
CA VAL A 346 3.76 18.77 -0.83
C VAL A 346 2.51 18.65 -1.70
N LEU A 347 1.35 18.32 -1.12
CA LEU A 347 0.09 18.19 -1.86
C LEU A 347 -0.55 19.54 -2.20
N SER A 348 -0.34 20.56 -1.35
CA SER A 348 -1.08 21.81 -1.42
C SER A 348 -0.97 22.54 -2.77
N PRO A 349 0.15 22.58 -3.51
CA PRO A 349 0.19 23.30 -4.78
C PRO A 349 -0.78 22.73 -5.81
N TRP A 350 -0.86 21.40 -5.90
CA TRP A 350 -1.78 20.72 -6.80
C TRP A 350 -3.25 20.87 -6.35
N MET A 351 -3.50 20.70 -5.05
CA MET A 351 -4.84 20.89 -4.49
C MET A 351 -5.36 22.32 -4.70
N ILE A 352 -4.51 23.32 -4.45
CA ILE A 352 -4.86 24.74 -4.65
C ILE A 352 -5.15 24.99 -6.13
N ARG A 353 -4.30 24.50 -7.04
CA ARG A 353 -4.53 24.63 -8.48
C ARG A 353 -5.89 24.05 -8.88
N ASN A 354 -6.22 22.84 -8.44
CA ASN A 354 -7.49 22.21 -8.79
C ASN A 354 -8.69 22.98 -8.22
N LEU A 355 -8.63 23.37 -6.94
CA LEU A 355 -9.70 24.17 -6.30
C LEU A 355 -9.95 25.53 -6.96
N LEU A 356 -8.98 26.05 -7.72
CA LEU A 356 -9.11 27.29 -8.48
C LEU A 356 -9.48 27.08 -9.95
N SER A 357 -9.37 25.86 -10.46
CA SER A 357 -9.53 25.55 -11.90
C SER A 357 -10.91 24.99 -12.25
N PHE A 358 -11.67 24.52 -11.26
CA PHE A 358 -12.90 23.75 -11.46
C PHE A 358 -14.07 24.32 -10.67
N ASP A 359 -15.28 24.13 -11.20
CA ASP A 359 -16.53 24.58 -10.62
C ASP A 359 -16.88 23.81 -9.32
N GLU A 360 -16.64 22.49 -9.31
CA GLU A 360 -16.82 21.62 -8.15
C GLU A 360 -15.47 21.27 -7.47
N PRO A 361 -15.44 21.05 -6.14
CA PRO A 361 -14.19 20.80 -5.41
C PRO A 361 -13.46 19.50 -5.84
N VAL A 362 -12.40 19.64 -6.64
CA VAL A 362 -11.46 18.55 -6.96
C VAL A 362 -10.18 18.71 -6.14
N LEU A 363 -9.85 17.73 -5.29
CA LEU A 363 -8.63 17.80 -4.46
C LEU A 363 -7.42 17.17 -5.13
N LEU A 364 -7.54 15.91 -5.59
CA LEU A 364 -6.42 15.13 -6.11
C LEU A 364 -6.59 14.75 -7.57
N SER A 365 -7.74 14.18 -7.93
CA SER A 365 -8.04 13.78 -9.30
C SER A 365 -9.54 13.73 -9.54
N SER A 366 -9.95 13.99 -10.77
CA SER A 366 -11.34 13.97 -11.26
C SER A 366 -11.65 12.76 -12.15
N GLY A 367 -10.96 11.63 -11.96
CA GLY A 367 -11.28 10.36 -12.63
C GLY A 367 -12.01 9.32 -11.76
N SER A 368 -12.27 9.61 -10.49
CA SER A 368 -12.80 8.63 -9.54
C SER A 368 -14.29 8.33 -9.71
N GLY A 369 -15.06 9.32 -10.16
CA GLY A 369 -16.47 9.20 -10.50
C GLY A 369 -16.66 8.36 -11.75
N TYR A 370 -15.86 8.62 -12.80
CA TYR A 370 -15.84 7.78 -14.00
C TYR A 370 -15.52 6.31 -13.66
N VAL A 371 -14.51 6.06 -12.83
CA VAL A 371 -14.14 4.70 -12.36
C VAL A 371 -15.27 4.02 -11.60
N LEU A 372 -16.05 4.75 -10.81
CA LEU A 372 -17.21 4.19 -10.13
C LEU A 372 -18.33 3.88 -11.12
N ASP A 373 -18.64 4.79 -12.03
CA ASP A 373 -19.72 4.62 -12.99
C ASP A 373 -19.53 3.36 -13.87
N ILE A 374 -18.36 3.21 -14.50
CA ILE A 374 -18.08 2.07 -15.40
C ILE A 374 -17.92 0.71 -14.68
N ALA A 375 -17.78 0.73 -13.35
CA ALA A 375 -17.56 -0.47 -12.54
C ALA A 375 -18.82 -0.95 -11.80
N ASN A 376 -19.92 -0.20 -11.88
CA ASN A 376 -21.15 -0.47 -11.15
C ASN A 376 -22.35 -0.51 -12.10
N CYS A 377 -22.49 -1.63 -12.82
CA CYS A 377 -23.64 -1.92 -13.67
C CYS A 377 -23.92 -3.44 -13.71
N ASP A 378 -25.03 -3.88 -14.32
CA ASP A 378 -25.48 -5.29 -14.29
C ASP A 378 -24.40 -6.26 -14.81
N THR A 379 -23.66 -5.83 -15.84
CA THR A 379 -22.56 -6.58 -16.48
C THR A 379 -21.38 -6.82 -15.54
N THR A 380 -21.15 -5.92 -14.57
CA THR A 380 -20.00 -5.97 -13.64
C THR A 380 -20.39 -6.45 -12.23
N TYR A 381 -21.70 -6.56 -11.96
CA TYR A 381 -22.28 -7.13 -10.74
C TYR A 381 -22.63 -8.61 -10.86
N SER A 382 -22.60 -9.16 -12.08
CA SER A 382 -22.86 -10.57 -12.35
C SER A 382 -22.09 -11.06 -13.58
N GLY A 383 -22.25 -12.34 -13.94
CA GLY A 383 -21.78 -12.86 -15.23
C GLY A 383 -20.26 -12.92 -15.43
N GLU A 384 -19.81 -12.60 -16.63
CA GLU A 384 -18.43 -12.77 -17.08
C GLU A 384 -17.48 -11.72 -16.47
N TYR A 385 -17.93 -10.47 -16.35
CA TYR A 385 -17.13 -9.34 -15.88
C TYR A 385 -17.36 -9.01 -14.39
N LEU A 386 -17.95 -9.93 -13.63
CA LEU A 386 -18.16 -9.78 -12.18
C LEU A 386 -16.89 -9.27 -11.49
N GLY A 387 -16.97 -8.09 -10.86
CA GLY A 387 -15.86 -7.45 -10.15
C GLY A 387 -14.81 -6.77 -11.03
N TYR A 388 -15.09 -6.55 -12.31
CA TYR A 388 -14.28 -5.77 -13.25
C TYR A 388 -15.03 -4.49 -13.70
N TRP A 389 -14.59 -3.85 -14.78
CA TRP A 389 -15.29 -2.75 -15.46
C TRP A 389 -15.70 -3.18 -16.88
N HIS A 390 -16.61 -2.44 -17.52
CA HIS A 390 -17.00 -2.72 -18.91
C HIS A 390 -17.36 -1.43 -19.65
N THR A 391 -17.09 -1.36 -20.96
CA THR A 391 -17.38 -0.18 -21.81
C THR A 391 -18.87 0.09 -22.01
N ASP A 392 -19.70 -0.96 -21.89
CA ASP A 392 -21.17 -0.83 -21.93
C ASP A 392 -21.74 -0.28 -20.61
N CYS A 393 -20.92 -0.22 -19.55
CA CYS A 393 -21.29 0.48 -18.34
C CYS A 393 -21.01 1.97 -18.50
N GLY A 394 -21.82 2.77 -17.81
CA GLY A 394 -21.63 4.20 -17.66
C GLY A 394 -22.62 5.05 -18.46
N ALA A 395 -22.53 6.36 -18.27
CA ALA A 395 -23.48 7.29 -18.86
C ALA A 395 -23.46 7.24 -20.41
N PRO A 396 -24.63 7.19 -21.09
CA PRO A 396 -24.71 7.10 -22.55
C PRO A 396 -24.22 8.37 -23.26
N SER A 397 -24.10 9.48 -22.53
CA SER A 397 -23.56 10.75 -22.99
C SER A 397 -22.87 11.45 -21.82
N TRP A 398 -21.77 12.15 -22.12
CA TRP A 398 -21.10 12.99 -21.13
C TRP A 398 -22.04 14.11 -20.65
N PRO A 399 -22.18 14.30 -19.32
CA PRO A 399 -22.87 15.45 -18.77
C PRO A 399 -22.34 16.79 -19.28
N ALA A 400 -23.19 17.81 -19.26
CA ALA A 400 -22.77 19.17 -19.58
C ALA A 400 -22.06 19.80 -18.38
N GLY A 401 -20.99 20.53 -18.62
CA GLY A 401 -20.21 21.22 -17.59
C GLY A 401 -18.72 20.97 -17.76
N ASP A 402 -17.93 21.49 -16.82
CA ASP A 402 -16.52 21.15 -16.75
C ASP A 402 -16.31 19.71 -16.23
N GLU A 403 -15.06 19.26 -16.26
CA GLU A 403 -14.68 17.91 -15.84
C GLU A 403 -15.08 17.60 -14.38
N SER A 404 -15.15 18.61 -13.50
CA SER A 404 -15.51 18.40 -12.10
C SER A 404 -17.00 18.15 -11.90
N VAL A 405 -17.85 18.80 -12.70
CA VAL A 405 -19.30 18.57 -12.73
C VAL A 405 -19.58 17.17 -13.28
N ILE A 406 -18.93 16.81 -14.39
CA ILE A 406 -19.00 15.46 -14.98
C ILE A 406 -18.62 14.40 -13.93
N GLU A 407 -17.46 14.55 -13.29
CA GLU A 407 -16.97 13.66 -12.24
C GLU A 407 -17.95 13.53 -11.07
N ALA A 408 -18.62 14.62 -10.67
CA ALA A 408 -19.61 14.62 -9.59
C ALA A 408 -20.87 13.83 -9.94
N GLU A 409 -21.38 14.00 -11.17
CA GLU A 409 -22.55 13.27 -11.66
C GLU A 409 -22.27 11.77 -11.82
N LEU A 410 -21.17 11.40 -12.49
CA LEU A 410 -20.80 9.98 -12.66
C LEU A 410 -20.57 9.28 -11.31
N ARG A 411 -19.99 10.00 -10.34
CA ARG A 411 -19.88 9.49 -8.96
C ARG A 411 -21.24 9.24 -8.33
N ALA A 412 -22.19 10.16 -8.51
CA ALA A 412 -23.53 10.03 -7.97
C ALA A 412 -24.26 8.82 -8.59
N ASP A 413 -24.11 8.60 -9.89
CA ASP A 413 -24.68 7.45 -10.60
C ASP A 413 -24.11 6.12 -10.09
N GLY A 414 -22.77 6.00 -10.02
CA GLY A 414 -22.11 4.82 -9.49
C GLY A 414 -22.50 4.52 -8.03
N ILE A 415 -22.59 5.55 -7.17
CA ILE A 415 -23.07 5.40 -5.78
C ILE A 415 -24.55 5.00 -5.76
N GLY A 416 -25.38 5.60 -6.61
CA GLY A 416 -26.78 5.26 -6.78
C GLY A 416 -26.95 3.77 -7.08
N TYR A 417 -26.19 3.25 -8.06
CA TYR A 417 -26.20 1.84 -8.40
C TYR A 417 -25.75 0.95 -7.23
N ILE A 418 -24.66 1.30 -6.54
CA ILE A 418 -24.18 0.55 -5.36
C ILE A 418 -25.27 0.47 -4.28
N THR A 419 -25.93 1.60 -3.98
CA THR A 419 -26.95 1.66 -2.94
C THR A 419 -28.22 0.88 -3.28
N ALA A 420 -28.56 0.77 -4.57
CA ALA A 420 -29.65 -0.07 -5.04
C ALA A 420 -29.34 -1.58 -4.95
N HIS A 421 -28.05 -1.95 -4.96
CA HIS A 421 -27.58 -3.35 -5.05
C HIS A 421 -26.74 -3.78 -3.83
N LEU A 422 -27.03 -3.25 -2.64
CA LEU A 422 -26.27 -3.54 -1.40
C LEU A 422 -26.23 -5.03 -1.03
N SER A 423 -27.22 -5.82 -1.44
CA SER A 423 -27.26 -7.27 -1.20
C SER A 423 -26.22 -8.05 -2.02
N GLU A 424 -25.86 -7.54 -3.20
CA GLU A 424 -24.90 -8.16 -4.12
C GLU A 424 -23.47 -7.69 -3.84
N LEU A 425 -23.34 -6.50 -3.24
CA LEU A 425 -22.07 -5.84 -2.96
C LEU A 425 -21.04 -6.75 -2.28
N PRO A 426 -21.35 -7.60 -1.26
CA PRO A 426 -20.35 -8.48 -0.65
C PRO A 426 -19.67 -9.42 -1.66
N VAL A 427 -20.43 -9.99 -2.60
CA VAL A 427 -19.89 -10.87 -3.64
C VAL A 427 -19.04 -10.07 -4.63
N VAL A 428 -19.50 -8.88 -5.01
CA VAL A 428 -18.75 -7.98 -5.90
C VAL A 428 -17.43 -7.55 -5.28
N LEU A 429 -17.40 -7.15 -4.01
CA LEU A 429 -16.17 -6.77 -3.29
C LEU A 429 -15.19 -7.94 -3.20
N LEU A 430 -15.69 -9.16 -2.93
CA LEU A 430 -14.85 -10.37 -2.91
C LEU A 430 -14.33 -10.71 -4.30
N ALA A 431 -15.12 -10.54 -5.36
CA ALA A 431 -14.68 -10.75 -6.73
C ALA A 431 -13.62 -9.71 -7.14
N ARG A 432 -13.83 -8.42 -6.86
CA ARG A 432 -12.87 -7.34 -7.12
C ARG A 432 -11.52 -7.58 -6.44
N THR A 433 -11.56 -7.87 -5.14
CA THR A 433 -10.34 -8.20 -4.38
C THR A 433 -9.72 -9.51 -4.86
N GLY A 434 -10.53 -10.52 -5.16
CA GLY A 434 -10.09 -11.79 -5.73
C GLY A 434 -9.35 -11.62 -7.06
N ARG A 435 -9.85 -10.77 -7.97
CA ARG A 435 -9.18 -10.45 -9.24
C ARG A 435 -7.86 -9.72 -9.01
N LEU A 436 -7.83 -8.71 -8.14
CA LEU A 436 -6.60 -7.98 -7.79
C LEU A 436 -5.50 -8.95 -7.33
N TRP A 437 -5.84 -9.93 -6.50
CA TRP A 437 -4.89 -10.90 -5.94
C TRP A 437 -4.67 -12.15 -6.82
N ASP A 438 -5.22 -12.21 -8.04
CA ASP A 438 -5.22 -13.38 -8.94
C ASP A 438 -5.77 -14.67 -8.29
N LEU A 439 -6.74 -14.51 -7.38
CA LEU A 439 -7.46 -15.59 -6.70
C LEU A 439 -8.83 -15.87 -7.32
N TYR A 440 -9.36 -14.95 -8.11
CA TYR A 440 -10.63 -15.08 -8.82
C TYR A 440 -10.44 -14.87 -10.32
N ARG A 441 -10.77 -15.90 -11.11
CA ARG A 441 -10.62 -15.95 -12.58
C ARG A 441 -9.28 -15.40 -13.11
N PRO A 442 -8.12 -15.89 -12.62
CA PRO A 442 -6.81 -15.34 -13.00
C PRO A 442 -6.48 -15.46 -14.49
N PHE A 443 -6.92 -16.55 -15.15
CA PHE A 443 -6.69 -16.73 -16.59
C PHE A 443 -7.50 -15.75 -17.44
N GLN A 444 -8.75 -15.50 -17.06
CA GLN A 444 -9.52 -14.40 -17.64
C GLN A 444 -8.84 -13.05 -17.36
N GLY A 445 -8.24 -12.87 -16.17
CA GLY A 445 -7.44 -11.68 -15.86
C GLY A 445 -6.30 -11.42 -16.86
N VAL A 446 -5.65 -12.47 -17.37
CA VAL A 446 -4.63 -12.37 -18.42
C VAL A 446 -5.23 -11.92 -19.75
N GLU A 447 -6.39 -12.45 -20.12
CA GLU A 447 -7.13 -12.04 -21.33
C GLU A 447 -7.55 -10.57 -21.23
N LEU A 448 -8.10 -10.15 -20.09
CA LEU A 448 -8.48 -8.75 -19.83
C LEU A 448 -7.28 -7.80 -19.86
N ASN A 449 -6.14 -8.19 -19.28
CA ASN A 449 -4.89 -7.43 -19.36
C ASN A 449 -4.38 -7.29 -20.80
N THR A 450 -4.64 -8.30 -21.65
CA THR A 450 -4.19 -8.29 -23.04
C THR A 450 -5.11 -7.42 -23.90
N PHE A 451 -6.42 -7.58 -23.74
CA PHE A 451 -7.42 -6.91 -24.55
C PHE A 451 -7.64 -5.45 -24.14
N PHE A 452 -7.96 -5.19 -22.88
CA PHE A 452 -8.27 -3.83 -22.39
C PHE A 452 -7.00 -3.04 -22.06
N GLU A 453 -6.05 -3.64 -21.34
CA GLU A 453 -4.85 -2.92 -20.87
C GLU A 453 -3.68 -2.97 -21.84
N ARG A 454 -3.81 -3.72 -22.95
CA ARG A 454 -2.80 -3.82 -24.02
C ARG A 454 -1.42 -4.24 -23.53
N ARG A 455 -1.36 -5.01 -22.42
CA ARG A 455 -0.12 -5.43 -21.73
C ARG A 455 0.67 -6.52 -22.45
N GLY A 456 0.09 -7.09 -23.50
CA GLY A 456 0.63 -8.22 -24.24
C GLY A 456 0.37 -9.55 -23.54
N GLU A 457 0.11 -10.59 -24.32
CA GLU A 457 -0.27 -11.92 -23.82
C GLU A 457 0.89 -12.58 -23.05
N ILE A 458 2.05 -12.70 -23.69
CA ILE A 458 3.24 -13.35 -23.09
C ILE A 458 3.68 -12.65 -21.80
N PRO A 459 3.86 -11.30 -21.76
CA PRO A 459 4.20 -10.62 -20.51
C PRO A 459 3.17 -10.81 -19.41
N SER A 460 1.87 -10.84 -19.75
CA SER A 460 0.79 -11.03 -18.78
C SER A 460 0.81 -12.44 -18.17
N TRP A 461 1.04 -13.49 -18.97
CA TRP A 461 1.23 -14.85 -18.47
C TRP A 461 2.46 -14.99 -17.58
N LEU A 462 3.61 -14.47 -18.03
CA LEU A 462 4.84 -14.49 -17.23
C LEU A 462 4.67 -13.73 -15.92
N GLY A 463 3.99 -12.58 -15.96
CA GLY A 463 3.64 -11.78 -14.78
C GLY A 463 2.82 -12.57 -13.77
N LEU A 464 1.79 -13.28 -14.22
CA LEU A 464 0.94 -14.13 -13.37
C LEU A 464 1.75 -15.27 -12.71
N PHE A 465 2.53 -16.03 -13.48
CA PHE A 465 3.30 -17.15 -12.93
C PHE A 465 4.39 -16.68 -11.97
N MET A 466 5.10 -15.61 -12.30
CA MET A 466 6.08 -15.02 -11.39
C MET A 466 5.42 -14.52 -10.12
N TYR A 467 4.26 -13.87 -10.21
CA TYR A 467 3.49 -13.43 -9.05
C TYR A 467 3.16 -14.61 -8.11
N TRP A 468 2.67 -15.74 -8.65
CA TRP A 468 2.37 -16.93 -7.85
C TRP A 468 3.59 -17.53 -7.13
N VAL A 469 4.80 -17.36 -7.67
CA VAL A 469 6.04 -17.77 -7.00
C VAL A 469 6.48 -16.73 -5.97
N LEU A 470 6.39 -15.45 -6.32
CA LEU A 470 6.88 -14.35 -5.49
C LEU A 470 5.99 -14.09 -4.27
N LEU A 471 4.68 -14.34 -4.35
CA LEU A 471 3.75 -14.17 -3.24
C LEU A 471 4.11 -15.06 -2.03
N PRO A 472 4.20 -16.40 -2.14
CA PRO A 472 4.60 -17.24 -1.01
C PRO A 472 6.04 -16.97 -0.55
N ALA A 473 6.96 -16.67 -1.49
CA ALA A 473 8.32 -16.27 -1.14
C ALA A 473 8.32 -14.99 -0.28
N THR A 474 7.52 -14.00 -0.64
CA THR A 474 7.33 -12.77 0.14
C THR A 474 6.73 -13.05 1.51
N VAL A 475 5.68 -13.87 1.61
CA VAL A 475 5.11 -14.25 2.92
C VAL A 475 6.20 -14.85 3.82
N TYR A 476 7.02 -15.76 3.30
CA TYR A 476 8.15 -16.31 4.03
C TYR A 476 9.21 -15.23 4.36
N GLY A 477 9.50 -14.30 3.45
CA GLY A 477 10.38 -13.15 3.67
C GLY A 477 9.90 -12.25 4.80
N LEU A 478 8.59 -12.02 4.92
CA LEU A 478 7.98 -11.28 6.04
C LEU A 478 8.12 -12.03 7.36
N VAL A 479 7.99 -13.36 7.36
CA VAL A 479 8.26 -14.20 8.54
C VAL A 479 9.73 -14.07 8.98
N VAL A 480 10.67 -14.11 8.03
CA VAL A 480 12.10 -13.91 8.30
C VAL A 480 12.35 -12.52 8.88
N CYS A 481 11.76 -11.47 8.29
CA CYS A 481 11.89 -10.09 8.77
C CYS A 481 11.37 -9.96 10.21
N ARG A 482 10.18 -10.52 10.49
CA ARG A 482 9.59 -10.50 11.83
C ARG A 482 10.47 -11.21 12.86
N ARG A 483 11.10 -12.34 12.49
CA ARG A 483 12.06 -13.05 13.37
C ARG A 483 13.35 -12.26 13.60
N ARG A 484 13.72 -11.35 12.69
CA ARG A 484 14.87 -10.45 12.79
C ARG A 484 14.49 -9.07 13.37
N SER A 485 13.30 -8.92 13.96
CA SER A 485 12.79 -7.65 14.50
C SER A 485 12.72 -6.50 13.47
N ILE A 486 12.66 -6.83 12.18
CA ILE A 486 12.39 -5.88 11.10
C ILE A 486 10.88 -5.73 10.98
N THR A 487 10.39 -4.48 10.95
CA THR A 487 8.94 -4.22 10.84
C THR A 487 8.36 -4.72 9.52
N ILE A 488 7.16 -5.27 9.61
CA ILE A 488 6.34 -5.70 8.46
C ILE A 488 5.20 -4.73 8.17
N ILE A 489 5.11 -3.60 8.89
CA ILE A 489 4.03 -2.62 8.71
C ILE A 489 4.02 -2.05 7.28
N PRO A 490 5.15 -1.63 6.67
CA PRO A 490 5.13 -1.09 5.31
C PRO A 490 4.46 -1.99 4.25
N PRO A 491 4.87 -3.25 4.05
CA PRO A 491 4.22 -4.11 3.05
C PRO A 491 2.76 -4.42 3.38
N ILE A 492 2.39 -4.54 4.66
CA ILE A 492 1.00 -4.76 5.06
C ILE A 492 0.14 -3.53 4.75
N ALA A 493 0.66 -2.31 4.99
CA ALA A 493 -0.05 -1.08 4.65
C ALA A 493 -0.29 -0.96 3.14
N LEU A 494 0.70 -1.33 2.31
CA LEU A 494 0.53 -1.38 0.85
C LEU A 494 -0.54 -2.40 0.45
N ALA A 495 -0.53 -3.61 1.03
CA ALA A 495 -1.53 -4.64 0.78
C ALA A 495 -2.95 -4.19 1.16
N LEU A 496 -3.10 -3.54 2.32
CA LEU A 496 -4.38 -2.98 2.76
C LEU A 496 -4.88 -1.89 1.83
N MET A 497 -4.00 -0.97 1.43
CA MET A 497 -4.33 0.10 0.48
C MET A 497 -4.82 -0.46 -0.84
N VAL A 498 -4.06 -1.33 -1.52
CA VAL A 498 -4.47 -1.84 -2.84
C VAL A 498 -5.73 -2.68 -2.77
N THR A 499 -5.93 -3.42 -1.67
CA THR A 499 -7.16 -4.20 -1.45
C THR A 499 -8.37 -3.28 -1.29
N MET A 500 -8.23 -2.19 -0.53
CA MET A 500 -9.28 -1.17 -0.39
C MET A 500 -9.57 -0.51 -1.74
N THR A 501 -8.53 -0.13 -2.49
CA THR A 501 -8.67 0.48 -3.82
C THR A 501 -9.45 -0.43 -4.76
N ALA A 502 -9.07 -1.71 -4.89
CA ALA A 502 -9.77 -2.65 -5.76
C ALA A 502 -11.20 -2.91 -5.29
N ALA A 503 -11.44 -3.02 -3.99
CA ALA A 503 -12.78 -3.21 -3.44
C ALA A 503 -13.71 -2.03 -3.81
N MET A 504 -13.23 -0.80 -3.67
CA MET A 504 -14.01 0.41 -3.98
C MET A 504 -14.17 0.65 -5.48
N ALA A 505 -13.12 0.44 -6.27
CA ALA A 505 -13.12 0.59 -7.72
C ALA A 505 -13.46 -0.74 -8.41
N PHE A 506 -12.48 -1.39 -9.04
CA PHE A 506 -12.62 -2.71 -9.64
C PHE A 506 -11.32 -3.51 -9.53
N GLY A 507 -11.41 -4.82 -9.74
CA GLY A 507 -10.30 -5.75 -9.55
C GLY A 507 -9.41 -5.89 -10.76
N ILE A 508 -8.30 -5.14 -10.80
CA ILE A 508 -7.31 -5.24 -11.88
C ILE A 508 -5.88 -5.38 -11.34
N THR A 509 -5.07 -6.21 -11.99
CA THR A 509 -3.68 -6.46 -11.59
C THR A 509 -2.80 -5.22 -11.67
N ARG A 510 -3.13 -4.25 -12.53
CA ARG A 510 -2.43 -2.97 -12.66
C ARG A 510 -2.40 -2.16 -11.35
N TYR A 511 -3.46 -2.20 -10.54
CA TYR A 511 -3.50 -1.51 -9.24
C TYR A 511 -2.64 -2.17 -8.16
N ARG A 512 -2.07 -3.35 -8.43
CA ARG A 512 -1.22 -4.09 -7.49
C ARG A 512 0.24 -3.63 -7.47
N VAL A 513 0.66 -2.71 -8.34
CA VAL A 513 2.06 -2.24 -8.46
C VAL A 513 2.75 -1.95 -7.11
N PRO A 514 2.13 -1.29 -6.12
CA PRO A 514 2.75 -1.08 -4.81
C PRO A 514 3.14 -2.38 -4.09
N VAL A 515 2.27 -3.39 -4.18
CA VAL A 515 2.54 -4.72 -3.64
C VAL A 515 3.59 -5.43 -4.48
N ASP A 516 3.59 -5.28 -5.80
CA ASP A 516 4.61 -5.85 -6.68
C ASP A 516 6.03 -5.35 -6.36
N VAL A 517 6.16 -4.08 -5.99
CA VAL A 517 7.41 -3.50 -5.45
C VAL A 517 7.83 -4.19 -4.14
N ALA A 518 6.88 -4.40 -3.22
CA ALA A 518 7.15 -5.12 -1.98
C ALA A 518 7.49 -6.59 -2.23
N LEU A 519 6.84 -7.25 -3.21
CA LEU A 519 7.09 -8.64 -3.56
C LEU A 519 8.56 -8.84 -3.97
N ALA A 520 9.07 -7.98 -4.85
CA ALA A 520 10.47 -8.06 -5.26
C ALA A 520 11.45 -7.91 -4.08
N LEU A 521 11.16 -6.97 -3.17
CA LEU A 521 12.00 -6.75 -1.99
C LEU A 521 12.03 -7.97 -1.05
N PHE A 522 10.86 -8.45 -0.63
CA PHE A 522 10.76 -9.49 0.40
C PHE A 522 11.02 -10.89 -0.14
N ALA A 523 10.72 -11.17 -1.41
CA ALA A 523 11.17 -12.40 -2.06
C ALA A 523 12.71 -12.47 -2.15
N GLY A 524 13.38 -11.34 -2.43
CA GLY A 524 14.85 -11.28 -2.42
C GLY A 524 15.44 -11.63 -1.04
N LEU A 525 14.85 -11.09 0.03
CA LEU A 525 15.22 -11.41 1.42
C LEU A 525 14.92 -12.88 1.79
N ALA A 526 13.81 -13.41 1.29
CA ALA A 526 13.43 -14.80 1.48
C ALA A 526 14.44 -15.77 0.84
N PHE A 527 14.79 -15.54 -0.42
CA PHE A 527 15.75 -16.38 -1.13
C PHE A 527 17.15 -16.31 -0.51
N ASP A 528 17.60 -15.13 -0.07
CA ASP A 528 18.84 -15.02 0.70
C ASP A 528 18.80 -15.90 1.97
N ALA A 529 17.71 -15.81 2.74
CA ALA A 529 17.55 -16.59 3.96
C ALA A 529 17.52 -18.11 3.72
N VAL A 530 16.87 -18.58 2.64
CA VAL A 530 16.88 -20.00 2.25
C VAL A 530 18.29 -20.45 1.91
N LEU A 531 19.00 -19.67 1.09
CA LEU A 531 20.33 -20.06 0.63
C LEU A 531 21.37 -20.04 1.75
N ASN A 532 21.20 -19.19 2.76
CA ASN A 532 22.04 -19.20 3.96
C ASN A 532 21.78 -20.47 4.80
N ARG A 533 20.53 -20.93 4.93
CA ARG A 533 20.22 -22.20 5.61
C ARG A 533 20.80 -23.42 4.89
N MET A 534 20.78 -23.43 3.56
CA MET A 534 21.36 -24.52 2.76
C MET A 534 22.89 -24.58 2.89
N ARG A 535 23.55 -23.44 3.11
CA ARG A 535 25.00 -23.32 3.29
C ARG A 535 25.49 -23.57 4.71
N SER A 536 24.60 -23.78 5.67
CA SER A 536 24.93 -24.27 7.01
C SER A 536 24.70 -25.79 7.06
N PRO A 537 25.60 -26.64 6.51
CA PRO A 537 25.51 -28.06 6.77
C PRO A 537 25.67 -28.30 8.29
N ARG A 538 24.84 -29.22 8.77
CA ARG A 538 24.86 -29.86 10.09
C ARG A 538 26.29 -29.99 10.66
N ILE A 539 26.69 -29.10 11.56
CA ILE A 539 27.77 -29.39 12.52
C ILE A 539 27.26 -30.26 13.67
N ALA A 540 25.93 -30.43 13.80
CA ALA A 540 25.29 -31.20 14.87
C ALA A 540 25.07 -32.70 14.56
N ALA A 541 25.93 -33.34 13.76
CA ALA A 541 25.86 -34.79 13.52
C ALA A 541 27.19 -35.54 13.81
N ALA A 542 28.11 -34.91 14.55
CA ALA A 542 29.30 -35.54 15.09
C ALA A 542 29.68 -34.90 16.42
N SER A 543 28.98 -35.30 17.50
CA SER A 543 29.44 -35.15 18.89
C SER A 543 28.75 -36.20 19.74
#